data_AF-A0A661R8E9-F1
#
_entry.id   AF-A0A661R8E9-F1
#
_cell.length_a   1.000
_cell.length_b   1.000
_cell.length_c   1.000
_cell.angle_alpha   90.00
_cell.angle_beta   90.00
_cell.angle_gamma   90.00
#
_symmetry.space_group_name_H-M   'P 1'
#
loop_
_entity.id
_entity.type
_entity.pdbx_description
1 polymer ?
#
loop_
_entity_poly.entity_id
_entity_poly.type
_entity_poly.pdbx_seq_one_letter_code
_entity_poly.pdbx_strand_id
1 'polypeptide(L)'
;MATYLSPGVYTREIDFSYYVKQISTSSCGMVGVAERGPINKAVLVTSWEQFINKFGSYLQAGYLAYAARAFFDNGGSVLYVNRIAHLSDPTDKSSLTAVKSSVTLKDRRAVAAILETGTAGTDRITWLARQAGVDGNGISVELVASGTDTPLSVNVTGQAITVNLATDGEADPVSTTDQIFAAIAAKSEADALVQVSTEDTGIVQSASSANLAGGQDAQNTLRVLAANEGTWGDRLSVQIEDGTLDPATGFNLVIRYKDEVVEVFKDLSMDESASNHVELAINERSEFISVEDLGPLSGTPDYRPATGGFSFSGGDDGLVDLNDTDYIGDPSQHTGFYAFDEIDALNMLMAPGVTTANVIHAGITYAETRKDLMLVAEAPIHLEPLETVNFRKGQGMYSHAAFNSSYAALYYPWLEINDPVTGKRKLIPPSGAVAGCYARSDQKTYVWYAPAGIDRGQIFNALSLGYKASRGERDVIYPEGVNVIASFPDTGINIWGQKTLQSQPSALDRVNVRRLMMYIEEAIAESSRFVVFEPNNPQTWRALIRLINPFLQDIKDKGGFYDFAVQCDEETNTPAVIDRNELVARIFVKPTKTAEFIELNFVLTATGADFKEIFKTA
;
A
#
# COMPACT_ATOMS: atom_id res chain seq x y z
N MET A 1 -42.41 -38.84 19.83
CA MET A 1 -42.26 -38.52 21.27
C MET A 1 -41.52 -39.70 21.89
N ALA A 2 -40.45 -39.50 22.68
CA ALA A 2 -39.70 -40.62 23.26
C ALA A 2 -40.60 -41.41 24.23
N THR A 3 -40.68 -42.72 24.07
CA THR A 3 -41.46 -43.61 24.93
C THR A 3 -40.60 -44.05 26.11
N TYR A 4 -40.90 -43.56 27.31
CA TYR A 4 -40.20 -43.98 28.54
C TYR A 4 -40.93 -45.17 29.15
N LEU A 5 -40.23 -46.28 29.36
CA LEU A 5 -40.79 -47.56 29.81
C LEU A 5 -40.68 -47.81 31.33
N SER A 6 -40.16 -46.86 32.10
CA SER A 6 -40.08 -46.95 33.57
C SER A 6 -40.24 -45.57 34.26
N PRO A 7 -40.76 -45.51 35.50
CA PRO A 7 -40.85 -44.26 36.25
C PRO A 7 -39.47 -43.75 36.72
N GLY A 8 -39.16 -42.47 36.51
CA GLY A 8 -37.92 -41.83 36.93
C GLY A 8 -37.91 -40.31 36.67
N VAL A 9 -36.91 -39.60 37.21
CA VAL A 9 -36.65 -38.19 36.90
C VAL A 9 -35.64 -38.12 35.76
N TYR A 10 -36.04 -37.57 34.62
CA TYR A 10 -35.18 -37.41 33.45
C TYR A 10 -34.85 -35.93 33.28
N THR A 11 -33.59 -35.57 33.49
CA THR A 11 -33.09 -34.23 33.20
C THR A 11 -32.70 -34.15 31.73
N ARG A 12 -33.22 -33.14 31.01
CA ARG A 12 -32.77 -32.79 29.66
C ARG A 12 -32.03 -31.48 29.75
N GLU A 13 -30.73 -31.50 29.49
CA GLU A 13 -29.93 -30.30 29.30
C GLU A 13 -30.19 -29.78 27.87
N ILE A 14 -30.56 -28.51 27.77
CA ILE A 14 -30.71 -27.79 26.50
C ILE A 14 -29.74 -26.62 26.60
N ASP A 15 -28.63 -26.70 25.88
CA ASP A 15 -27.67 -25.60 25.78
C ASP A 15 -28.23 -24.50 24.86
N PHE A 16 -28.17 -23.25 25.34
CA PHE A 16 -28.61 -22.03 24.66
C PHE A 16 -27.45 -21.07 24.40
N SER A 17 -26.20 -21.52 24.51
CA SER A 17 -25.02 -20.68 24.32
C SER A 17 -24.79 -20.24 22.86
N TYR A 18 -25.48 -20.84 21.88
CA TYR A 18 -25.40 -20.48 20.47
C TYR A 18 -26.24 -19.23 20.14
N TYR A 19 -25.55 -18.12 19.83
CA TYR A 19 -26.15 -16.88 19.34
C TYR A 19 -25.58 -16.53 17.96
N VAL A 20 -26.32 -15.74 17.18
CA VAL A 20 -25.83 -15.25 15.89
C VAL A 20 -24.73 -14.22 16.12
N LYS A 21 -23.53 -14.47 15.59
CA LYS A 21 -22.38 -13.58 15.75
C LYS A 21 -22.62 -12.24 15.05
N GLN A 22 -22.28 -11.15 15.72
CA GLN A 22 -22.26 -9.84 15.08
C GLN A 22 -21.04 -9.74 14.14
N ILE A 23 -21.31 -9.48 12.87
CA ILE A 23 -20.29 -9.33 11.82
C ILE A 23 -20.05 -7.85 11.47
N SER A 24 -18.93 -7.57 10.82
CA SER A 24 -18.64 -6.24 10.26
C SER A 24 -19.68 -5.86 9.21
N THR A 25 -20.09 -4.58 9.19
CA THR A 25 -21.05 -4.04 8.19
C THR A 25 -20.47 -2.92 7.32
N SER A 26 -19.27 -2.44 7.65
CA SER A 26 -18.69 -1.24 7.06
C SER A 26 -17.18 -1.32 6.77
N SER A 27 -16.59 -2.50 6.75
CA SER A 27 -15.19 -2.66 6.34
C SER A 27 -15.06 -2.39 4.85
N CYS A 28 -14.09 -1.55 4.48
CA CYS A 28 -13.90 -1.08 3.12
C CYS A 28 -12.60 -1.60 2.52
N GLY A 29 -12.61 -2.00 1.26
CA GLY A 29 -11.44 -2.36 0.46
C GLY A 29 -11.22 -1.29 -0.61
N MET A 30 -10.01 -0.75 -0.70
CA MET A 30 -9.64 0.22 -1.73
C MET A 30 -8.42 -0.27 -2.51
N VAL A 31 -8.54 -0.32 -3.85
CA VAL A 31 -7.42 -0.57 -4.76
C VAL A 31 -6.96 0.76 -5.36
N GLY A 32 -5.66 0.99 -5.39
CA GLY A 32 -5.11 2.12 -6.14
C GLY A 32 -3.62 2.33 -5.95
N VAL A 33 -3.12 3.44 -6.47
CA VAL A 33 -1.70 3.80 -6.38
C VAL A 33 -1.39 4.53 -5.07
N ALA A 34 -0.24 4.21 -4.48
CA ALA A 34 0.27 4.83 -3.25
C ALA A 34 1.79 5.08 -3.34
N GLU A 35 2.30 6.01 -2.52
CA GLU A 35 3.70 6.46 -2.54
C GLU A 35 4.66 5.35 -2.06
N ARG A 36 4.19 4.53 -1.11
CA ARG A 36 4.95 3.40 -0.57
C ARG A 36 4.03 2.29 -0.06
N GLY A 37 4.61 1.25 0.53
CA GLY A 37 3.89 0.15 1.15
C GLY A 37 3.79 -1.08 0.24
N PRO A 38 3.30 -2.21 0.77
CA PRO A 38 3.24 -3.49 0.06
C PRO A 38 2.35 -3.42 -1.18
N ILE A 39 2.82 -3.95 -2.31
CA ILE A 39 2.06 -4.03 -3.58
C ILE A 39 1.32 -5.37 -3.66
N ASN A 40 0.08 -5.35 -4.16
CA ASN A 40 -0.77 -6.53 -4.34
C ASN A 40 -0.89 -7.36 -3.05
N LYS A 41 -1.14 -6.66 -1.94
CA LYS A 41 -1.37 -7.22 -0.62
C LYS A 41 -2.31 -6.31 0.14
N ALA A 42 -3.46 -6.83 0.57
CA ALA A 42 -4.40 -6.09 1.39
C ALA A 42 -3.80 -5.81 2.78
N VAL A 43 -3.71 -4.54 3.16
CA VAL A 43 -3.20 -4.12 4.46
C VAL A 43 -4.26 -3.34 5.21
N LEU A 44 -4.55 -3.76 6.43
CA LEU A 44 -5.45 -3.07 7.35
C LEU A 44 -4.85 -1.74 7.83
N VAL A 45 -5.67 -0.69 7.73
CA VAL A 45 -5.49 0.62 8.34
C VAL A 45 -6.80 1.07 9.02
N THR A 46 -6.71 1.58 10.24
CA THR A 46 -7.86 2.00 11.06
C THR A 46 -7.88 3.49 11.37
N SER A 47 -6.93 4.25 10.81
CA SER A 47 -6.85 5.70 10.93
C SER A 47 -6.12 6.31 9.73
N TRP A 48 -6.29 7.61 9.54
CA TRP A 48 -5.55 8.37 8.53
C TRP A 48 -4.04 8.37 8.81
N GLU A 49 -3.65 8.47 10.06
CA GLU A 49 -2.25 8.47 10.49
C GLU A 49 -1.60 7.12 10.15
N GLN A 50 -2.31 6.01 10.38
CA GLN A 50 -1.82 4.69 10.00
C GLN A 50 -1.74 4.52 8.47
N PHE A 51 -2.66 5.13 7.71
CA PHE A 51 -2.56 5.17 6.26
C PHE A 51 -1.28 5.89 5.82
N ILE A 52 -1.01 7.09 6.32
CA ILE A 52 0.21 7.86 6.00
C ILE A 52 1.47 7.07 6.37
N ASN A 53 1.48 6.43 7.53
CA ASN A 53 2.62 5.65 7.99
C ASN A 53 2.91 4.41 7.14
N LYS A 54 1.91 3.81 6.50
CA LYS A 54 2.10 2.61 5.67
C LYS A 54 2.23 2.89 4.18
N PHE A 55 1.45 3.84 3.68
CA PHE A 55 1.24 4.07 2.25
C PHE A 55 1.78 5.43 1.76
N GLY A 56 2.20 6.29 2.67
CA GLY A 56 2.67 7.65 2.37
C GLY A 56 1.51 8.61 2.15
N SER A 57 1.82 9.77 1.56
CA SER A 57 0.91 10.89 1.42
C SER A 57 0.15 10.87 0.09
N TYR A 58 -0.51 11.97 -0.20
CA TYR A 58 -1.23 12.19 -1.45
C TYR A 58 -0.31 12.10 -2.66
N LEU A 59 -0.73 11.34 -3.67
CA LEU A 59 -0.09 11.28 -4.98
C LEU A 59 -0.90 12.05 -6.01
N GLN A 60 -0.22 12.65 -6.99
CA GLN A 60 -0.90 13.22 -8.15
C GLN A 60 -1.40 12.15 -9.13
N ALA A 61 -0.70 11.01 -9.19
CA ALA A 61 -0.98 9.91 -10.11
C ALA A 61 -2.26 9.12 -9.78
N GLY A 62 -2.89 9.35 -8.63
CA GLY A 62 -4.16 8.70 -8.31
C GLY A 62 -4.87 9.24 -7.08
N TYR A 63 -6.02 8.65 -6.77
CA TYR A 63 -6.95 9.19 -5.78
C TYR A 63 -7.08 8.37 -4.49
N LEU A 64 -6.32 7.29 -4.34
CA LEU A 64 -6.41 6.37 -3.20
C LEU A 64 -6.29 7.09 -1.84
N ALA A 65 -5.25 7.92 -1.66
CA ALA A 65 -5.06 8.68 -0.42
C ALA A 65 -6.19 9.70 -0.17
N TYR A 66 -6.74 10.32 -1.22
CA TYR A 66 -7.86 11.25 -1.09
C TYR A 66 -9.14 10.52 -0.66
N ALA A 67 -9.40 9.35 -1.25
CA ALA A 67 -10.54 8.52 -0.90
C ALA A 67 -10.41 7.95 0.52
N ALA A 68 -9.22 7.50 0.92
CA ALA A 68 -8.94 7.04 2.28
C ALA A 68 -9.17 8.15 3.30
N ARG A 69 -8.69 9.38 3.03
CA ARG A 69 -8.97 10.55 3.89
C ARG A 69 -10.47 10.80 4.00
N ALA A 70 -11.16 10.85 2.85
CA ALA A 70 -12.60 11.11 2.80
C ALA A 70 -13.41 10.03 3.54
N PHE A 71 -12.96 8.77 3.51
CA PHE A 71 -13.56 7.66 4.24
C PHE A 71 -13.49 7.87 5.75
N PHE A 72 -12.31 8.14 6.30
CA PHE A 72 -12.14 8.39 7.74
C PHE A 72 -12.89 9.65 8.18
N ASP A 73 -12.85 10.73 7.38
CA ASP A 73 -13.57 11.98 7.67
C ASP A 73 -15.09 11.83 7.73
N ASN A 74 -15.62 10.84 7.01
CA ASN A 74 -17.06 10.62 6.95
C ASN A 74 -17.55 9.49 7.88
N GLY A 75 -16.69 8.95 8.75
CA GLY A 75 -17.05 7.99 9.81
C GLY A 75 -16.64 6.54 9.54
N GLY A 76 -15.85 6.29 8.49
CA GLY A 76 -15.18 5.03 8.25
C GLY A 76 -14.12 4.74 9.33
N SER A 77 -13.94 3.45 9.66
CA SER A 77 -13.04 3.03 10.74
C SER A 77 -12.17 1.81 10.40
N VAL A 78 -12.60 0.96 9.47
CA VAL A 78 -11.88 -0.24 9.05
C VAL A 78 -11.68 -0.18 7.54
N LEU A 79 -10.43 0.02 7.13
CA LEU A 79 -10.04 0.14 5.72
C LEU A 79 -8.92 -0.84 5.42
N TYR A 80 -9.13 -1.70 4.42
CA TYR A 80 -8.10 -2.50 3.79
C TYR A 80 -7.66 -1.80 2.51
N VAL A 81 -6.36 -1.56 2.39
CA VAL A 81 -5.77 -0.91 1.23
C VAL A 81 -4.95 -1.92 0.47
N ASN A 82 -5.17 -2.01 -0.83
CA ASN A 82 -4.28 -2.70 -1.75
C ASN A 82 -3.60 -1.66 -2.66
N ARG A 83 -2.29 -1.49 -2.48
CA ARG A 83 -1.47 -0.70 -3.41
C ARG A 83 -1.21 -1.53 -4.66
N ILE A 84 -1.34 -0.92 -5.83
CA ILE A 84 -0.98 -1.56 -7.10
C ILE A 84 0.15 -0.82 -7.80
N ALA A 85 0.83 -1.53 -8.68
CA ALA A 85 1.78 -1.05 -9.67
C ALA A 85 1.72 -1.99 -10.89
N HIS A 86 2.32 -1.57 -11.99
CA HIS A 86 2.21 -2.28 -13.26
C HIS A 86 2.93 -3.64 -13.23
N LEU A 87 2.24 -4.68 -13.71
CA LEU A 87 2.81 -5.98 -14.02
C LEU A 87 2.97 -6.10 -15.54
N SER A 88 4.19 -6.36 -16.00
CA SER A 88 4.44 -6.61 -17.43
C SER A 88 3.76 -7.89 -17.95
N ASP A 89 3.51 -8.86 -17.07
CA ASP A 89 2.60 -9.99 -17.26
C ASP A 89 1.61 -10.06 -16.08
N PRO A 90 0.32 -9.76 -16.29
CA PRO A 90 -0.67 -9.78 -15.22
C PRO A 90 -0.84 -11.13 -14.52
N THR A 91 -0.39 -12.23 -15.14
CA THR A 91 -0.48 -13.60 -14.60
C THR A 91 0.75 -14.01 -13.80
N ASP A 92 1.80 -13.18 -13.75
CA ASP A 92 3.03 -13.42 -13.00
C ASP A 92 3.33 -12.24 -12.06
N LYS A 93 3.10 -12.43 -10.76
CA LYS A 93 3.36 -11.39 -9.76
C LYS A 93 4.84 -10.96 -9.71
N SER A 94 5.76 -11.81 -10.18
CA SER A 94 7.19 -11.48 -10.23
C SER A 94 7.57 -10.54 -11.37
N SER A 95 6.68 -10.33 -12.35
CA SER A 95 6.88 -9.40 -13.46
C SER A 95 6.66 -7.92 -13.09
N LEU A 96 6.71 -7.61 -11.79
CA LEU A 96 6.48 -6.30 -11.20
C LEU A 96 7.52 -5.30 -11.71
N THR A 97 7.04 -4.16 -12.21
CA THR A 97 7.92 -3.10 -12.74
C THR A 97 8.37 -2.12 -11.67
N ALA A 98 7.67 -2.06 -10.54
CA ALA A 98 8.10 -1.25 -9.39
C ALA A 98 9.39 -1.82 -8.79
N VAL A 99 10.33 -0.94 -8.43
CA VAL A 99 11.66 -1.30 -7.96
C VAL A 99 11.93 -0.68 -6.59
N LYS A 100 12.55 -1.46 -5.70
CA LYS A 100 13.08 -0.96 -4.43
C LYS A 100 14.32 -0.11 -4.68
N SER A 101 14.30 1.11 -4.14
CA SER A 101 15.53 1.89 -4.03
C SER A 101 16.53 1.15 -3.16
N SER A 102 17.82 1.21 -3.51
CA SER A 102 18.86 0.53 -2.74
C SER A 102 20.17 1.29 -2.75
N VAL A 103 21.05 0.88 -1.84
CA VAL A 103 22.44 1.28 -1.82
C VAL A 103 23.30 0.07 -1.47
N THR A 104 24.36 -0.14 -2.23
CA THR A 104 25.34 -1.19 -1.94
C THR A 104 26.55 -0.56 -1.28
N LEU A 105 26.81 -0.94 -0.04
CA LEU A 105 27.94 -0.49 0.74
C LEU A 105 29.16 -1.32 0.41
N LYS A 106 30.33 -0.67 0.44
CA LYS A 106 31.64 -1.33 0.30
C LYS A 106 32.28 -1.54 1.66
N ASP A 107 33.09 -2.58 1.77
CA ASP A 107 33.88 -2.89 2.96
C ASP A 107 35.06 -1.91 3.15
N ARG A 108 35.87 -2.17 4.18
CA ARG A 108 37.02 -1.33 4.53
C ARG A 108 38.35 -1.84 3.96
N ARG A 109 38.33 -2.81 3.04
CA ARG A 109 39.53 -3.55 2.59
C ARG A 109 40.19 -2.97 1.34
N ALA A 110 39.85 -1.73 0.95
CA ALA A 110 40.60 -1.06 -0.11
C ALA A 110 42.06 -0.88 0.31
N VAL A 111 43.00 -1.29 -0.56
CA VAL A 111 44.45 -1.18 -0.34
C VAL A 111 45.02 -0.19 -1.35
N ALA A 112 45.85 0.74 -0.88
CA ALA A 112 46.59 1.65 -1.76
C ALA A 112 47.79 0.93 -2.39
N ALA A 113 48.02 1.19 -3.68
CA ALA A 113 49.16 0.67 -4.39
C ALA A 113 50.46 1.28 -3.84
N ILE A 114 51.54 0.50 -3.83
CA ILE A 114 52.85 0.89 -3.30
C ILE A 114 53.93 0.62 -4.34
N LEU A 115 54.93 1.50 -4.38
CA LEU A 115 56.21 1.27 -5.04
C LEU A 115 57.32 1.62 -4.05
N GLU A 116 58.37 0.81 -4.00
CA GLU A 116 59.62 1.18 -3.35
C GLU A 116 60.70 1.41 -4.42
N THR A 117 61.38 2.55 -4.37
CA THR A 117 62.55 2.86 -5.20
C THR A 117 63.78 3.06 -4.31
N GLY A 118 64.98 2.87 -4.85
CA GLY A 118 66.23 2.95 -4.07
C GLY A 118 66.49 1.66 -3.29
N THR A 119 67.57 1.65 -2.51
CA THR A 119 67.98 0.50 -1.69
C THR A 119 67.74 0.78 -0.21
N ALA A 120 67.16 -0.19 0.49
CA ALA A 120 66.90 -0.08 1.93
C ALA A 120 68.20 0.09 2.74
N GLY A 121 68.22 1.07 3.63
CA GLY A 121 69.39 1.44 4.41
C GLY A 121 70.33 2.43 3.71
N THR A 122 69.99 2.88 2.50
CA THR A 122 70.75 3.90 1.76
C THR A 122 69.87 5.05 1.29
N ASP A 123 68.93 4.80 0.38
CA ASP A 123 68.20 5.83 -0.38
C ASP A 123 66.75 5.42 -0.69
N ARG A 124 66.16 4.55 0.14
CA ARG A 124 64.80 4.05 -0.10
C ARG A 124 63.74 5.15 0.00
N ILE A 125 62.86 5.15 -0.98
CA ILE A 125 61.66 5.98 -1.03
C ILE A 125 60.46 5.06 -1.22
N THR A 126 59.46 5.18 -0.35
CA THR A 126 58.18 4.48 -0.47
C THR A 126 57.13 5.44 -1.01
N TRP A 127 56.58 5.07 -2.16
CA TRP A 127 55.53 5.79 -2.88
C TRP A 127 54.21 5.07 -2.63
N LEU A 128 53.31 5.70 -1.88
CA LEU A 128 51.98 5.18 -1.60
C LEU A 128 50.96 5.94 -2.43
N ALA A 129 50.09 5.26 -3.17
CA ALA A 129 48.99 5.92 -3.87
C ALA A 129 48.11 6.67 -2.85
N ARG A 130 47.74 7.92 -3.15
CA ARG A 130 46.88 8.73 -2.26
C ARG A 130 45.50 8.11 -2.08
N GLN A 131 44.99 7.47 -3.13
CA GLN A 131 43.71 6.78 -3.11
C GLN A 131 43.95 5.27 -3.08
N ALA A 132 43.27 4.58 -2.16
CA ALA A 132 43.23 3.13 -2.14
C ALA A 132 42.38 2.61 -3.30
N GLY A 133 42.78 1.49 -3.91
CA GLY A 133 42.12 0.92 -5.08
C GLY A 133 43.08 0.47 -6.17
N VAL A 134 42.54 -0.25 -7.15
CA VAL A 134 43.33 -0.78 -8.28
C VAL A 134 43.85 0.31 -9.20
N ASP A 135 43.19 1.47 -9.24
CA ASP A 135 43.59 2.63 -10.04
C ASP A 135 45.00 3.13 -9.67
N GLY A 136 45.40 2.99 -8.41
CA GLY A 136 46.75 3.31 -7.96
C GLY A 136 47.83 2.50 -8.67
N ASN A 137 47.50 1.31 -9.20
CA ASN A 137 48.45 0.48 -9.96
C ASN A 137 48.80 1.06 -11.34
N GLY A 138 48.07 2.08 -11.81
CA GLY A 138 48.35 2.82 -13.04
C GLY A 138 49.35 3.96 -12.87
N ILE A 139 49.66 4.35 -11.62
CA ILE A 139 50.63 5.40 -11.32
C ILE A 139 52.04 4.85 -11.55
N SER A 140 52.82 5.54 -12.37
CA SER A 140 54.22 5.21 -12.62
C SER A 140 55.15 6.28 -12.08
N VAL A 141 56.29 5.85 -11.54
CA VAL A 141 57.35 6.75 -11.06
C VAL A 141 58.64 6.41 -11.78
N GLU A 142 59.29 7.43 -12.30
CA GLU A 142 60.60 7.36 -12.93
C GLU A 142 61.55 8.38 -12.30
N LEU A 143 62.78 7.96 -11.97
CA LEU A 143 63.82 8.82 -11.40
C LEU A 143 64.94 8.97 -12.43
N VAL A 144 65.11 10.19 -12.95
CA VAL A 144 66.02 10.47 -14.07
C VAL A 144 67.15 11.37 -13.61
N ALA A 145 68.40 10.98 -13.85
CA ALA A 145 69.55 11.87 -13.77
C ALA A 145 70.08 12.10 -15.19
N SER A 146 70.06 13.34 -15.68
CA SER A 146 70.48 13.65 -17.05
C SER A 146 71.08 15.05 -17.16
N GLY A 147 72.20 15.18 -17.88
CA GLY A 147 72.91 16.45 -18.03
C GLY A 147 73.79 16.80 -16.83
N THR A 148 74.63 17.83 -16.99
CA THR A 148 75.49 18.38 -15.93
C THR A 148 74.85 19.62 -15.31
N ASP A 149 75.00 19.80 -14.00
CA ASP A 149 74.50 20.96 -13.23
C ASP A 149 72.98 21.21 -13.37
N THR A 150 72.17 20.15 -13.44
CA THR A 150 70.71 20.28 -13.59
C THR A 150 70.00 20.40 -12.23
N PRO A 151 68.93 21.21 -12.11
CA PRO A 151 68.17 21.33 -10.87
C PRO A 151 67.11 20.23 -10.70
N LEU A 152 66.76 19.91 -9.44
CA LEU A 152 65.67 18.98 -9.11
C LEU A 152 64.33 19.53 -9.64
N SER A 153 63.59 18.71 -10.38
CA SER A 153 62.24 19.06 -10.86
C SER A 153 61.33 17.84 -10.94
N VAL A 154 60.02 18.06 -10.80
CA VAL A 154 58.98 17.02 -10.90
C VAL A 154 58.03 17.37 -12.02
N ASN A 155 57.90 16.47 -12.99
CA ASN A 155 56.94 16.56 -14.09
C ASN A 155 55.88 15.46 -13.94
N VAL A 156 54.62 15.81 -14.17
CA VAL A 156 53.50 14.86 -14.14
C VAL A 156 52.78 14.91 -15.47
N THR A 157 52.62 13.75 -16.11
CA THR A 157 51.85 13.60 -17.35
C THR A 157 50.84 12.47 -17.18
N GLY A 158 49.56 12.82 -17.00
CA GLY A 158 48.54 11.84 -16.62
C GLY A 158 48.86 11.23 -15.25
N GLN A 159 49.09 9.92 -15.20
CA GLN A 159 49.48 9.20 -13.97
C GLN A 159 50.99 8.88 -13.92
N ALA A 160 51.78 9.39 -14.87
CA ALA A 160 53.23 9.22 -14.86
C ALA A 160 53.92 10.39 -14.16
N ILE A 161 54.71 10.08 -13.14
CA ILE A 161 55.53 11.01 -12.37
C ILE A 161 56.99 10.80 -12.79
N THR A 162 57.59 11.82 -13.38
CA THR A 162 59.02 11.84 -13.70
C THR A 162 59.71 12.83 -12.78
N VAL A 163 60.62 12.33 -11.95
CA VAL A 163 61.46 13.16 -11.08
C VAL A 163 62.84 13.28 -11.72
N ASN A 164 63.17 14.48 -12.18
CA ASN A 164 64.52 14.78 -12.67
C ASN A 164 65.37 15.14 -11.46
N LEU A 165 66.27 14.24 -11.07
CA LEU A 165 67.22 14.41 -9.98
C LEU A 165 68.19 15.56 -10.32
N ALA A 166 68.52 16.39 -9.33
CA ALA A 166 69.59 17.36 -9.48
C ALA A 166 70.93 16.65 -9.73
N THR A 167 71.73 17.17 -10.66
CA THR A 167 73.07 16.64 -10.99
C THR A 167 74.17 17.67 -10.79
N ASP A 168 75.40 17.21 -10.55
CA ASP A 168 76.58 18.07 -10.48
C ASP A 168 77.29 18.22 -11.84
N GLY A 169 78.49 18.82 -11.84
CA GLY A 169 79.30 19.04 -13.04
C GLY A 169 79.82 17.76 -13.72
N GLU A 170 79.75 16.61 -13.05
CA GLU A 170 80.09 15.28 -13.60
C GLU A 170 78.83 14.47 -14.01
N ALA A 171 77.65 15.09 -13.91
CA ALA A 171 76.33 14.49 -14.14
C ALA A 171 75.91 13.45 -13.09
N ASP A 172 76.58 13.40 -11.95
CA ASP A 172 76.21 12.51 -10.85
C ASP A 172 75.01 13.09 -10.09
N PRO A 173 74.02 12.26 -9.70
CA PRO A 173 72.88 12.73 -8.93
C PRO A 173 73.31 13.20 -7.55
N VAL A 174 72.74 14.32 -7.08
CA VAL A 174 73.01 14.91 -5.76
C VAL A 174 71.75 15.13 -4.92
N SER A 175 70.58 14.73 -5.42
CA SER A 175 69.31 14.87 -4.69
C SER A 175 69.19 13.84 -3.57
N THR A 176 68.86 14.32 -2.38
CA THR A 176 68.56 13.49 -1.20
C THR A 176 67.10 13.06 -1.20
N THR A 177 66.78 11.96 -0.52
CA THR A 177 65.40 11.46 -0.30
C THR A 177 64.47 12.56 0.24
N ASP A 178 64.91 13.37 1.20
CA ASP A 178 64.15 14.48 1.78
C ASP A 178 63.85 15.59 0.77
N GLN A 179 64.78 15.88 -0.13
CA GLN A 179 64.55 16.82 -1.23
C GLN A 179 63.50 16.29 -2.22
N ILE A 180 63.49 14.97 -2.48
CA ILE A 180 62.44 14.35 -3.30
C ILE A 180 61.08 14.42 -2.60
N PHE A 181 61.00 14.09 -1.31
CA PHE A 181 59.78 14.22 -0.52
C PHE A 181 59.22 15.65 -0.60
N ALA A 182 60.07 16.66 -0.36
CA ALA A 182 59.65 18.06 -0.42
C ALA A 182 59.22 18.48 -1.83
N ALA A 183 59.92 18.01 -2.88
CA ALA A 183 59.59 18.34 -4.26
C ALA A 183 58.26 17.72 -4.73
N ILE A 184 57.95 16.50 -4.30
CA ILE A 184 56.67 15.84 -4.59
C ILE A 184 55.53 16.55 -3.86
N ALA A 185 55.69 16.84 -2.57
CA ALA A 185 54.69 17.56 -1.78
C ALA A 185 54.43 18.99 -2.30
N ALA A 186 55.45 19.65 -2.86
CA ALA A 186 55.32 20.98 -3.45
C ALA A 186 54.60 20.99 -4.82
N LYS A 187 54.53 19.85 -5.52
CA LYS A 187 53.91 19.72 -6.83
C LYS A 187 52.50 19.14 -6.69
N SER A 188 51.48 20.00 -6.75
CA SER A 188 50.07 19.63 -6.53
C SER A 188 49.57 18.44 -7.36
N GLU A 189 50.03 18.31 -8.60
CA GLU A 189 49.68 17.18 -9.48
C GLU A 189 50.25 15.85 -8.99
N ALA A 190 51.46 15.86 -8.42
CA ALA A 190 52.10 14.66 -7.87
C ALA A 190 51.56 14.33 -6.49
N ASP A 191 51.37 15.35 -5.63
CA ASP A 191 50.80 15.20 -4.28
C ASP A 191 49.36 14.68 -4.29
N ALA A 192 48.60 14.93 -5.37
CA ALA A 192 47.27 14.37 -5.58
C ALA A 192 47.29 12.87 -5.92
N LEU A 193 48.41 12.35 -6.47
CA LEU A 193 48.53 10.97 -6.91
C LEU A 193 49.22 10.08 -5.86
N VAL A 194 50.30 10.56 -5.24
CA VAL A 194 51.11 9.76 -4.31
C VAL A 194 51.48 10.53 -3.04
N GLN A 195 51.57 9.81 -1.94
CA GLN A 195 52.24 10.22 -0.72
C GLN A 195 53.60 9.55 -0.67
N VAL A 196 54.65 10.34 -0.51
CA VAL A 196 56.02 9.84 -0.35
C VAL A 196 56.35 9.73 1.12
N SER A 197 57.09 8.68 1.48
CA SER A 197 57.73 8.55 2.79
C SER A 197 59.19 8.12 2.62
N THR A 198 60.05 8.69 3.44
CA THR A 198 61.51 8.50 3.40
C THR A 198 61.97 8.02 4.76
N GLU A 199 62.57 6.83 4.81
CA GLU A 199 63.18 6.29 6.03
C GLU A 199 64.72 6.41 6.01
N ASP A 200 65.29 6.52 4.81
CA ASP A 200 66.73 6.66 4.57
C ASP A 200 67.09 8.08 4.12
N THR A 201 68.34 8.50 4.28
CA THR A 201 68.81 9.89 4.04
C THR A 201 69.87 10.03 2.95
N GLY A 202 70.09 8.99 2.13
CA GLY A 202 71.14 8.98 1.10
C GLY A 202 70.80 9.76 -0.16
N ILE A 203 71.76 9.76 -1.08
CA ILE A 203 71.61 10.35 -2.42
C ILE A 203 70.88 9.34 -3.31
N VAL A 204 69.74 9.78 -3.84
CA VAL A 204 68.84 8.97 -4.67
C VAL A 204 69.47 8.70 -6.02
N GLN A 205 69.54 7.44 -6.41
CA GLN A 205 70.02 7.04 -7.73
C GLN A 205 68.89 7.04 -8.78
N SER A 206 69.26 7.06 -10.07
CA SER A 206 68.28 6.94 -11.15
C SER A 206 67.61 5.56 -11.14
N ALA A 207 66.33 5.53 -11.52
CA ALA A 207 65.51 4.34 -11.55
C ALA A 207 64.58 4.40 -12.77
N SER A 208 64.52 3.31 -13.54
CA SER A 208 63.60 3.19 -14.67
C SER A 208 62.15 3.31 -14.21
N SER A 209 61.28 3.80 -15.09
CA SER A 209 59.84 3.87 -14.83
C SER A 209 59.28 2.54 -14.34
N ALA A 210 58.61 2.58 -13.18
CA ALA A 210 57.92 1.44 -12.58
C ALA A 210 56.56 1.87 -12.05
N ASN A 211 55.58 0.97 -12.14
CA ASN A 211 54.24 1.23 -11.59
C ASN A 211 54.19 0.89 -10.10
N LEU A 212 53.36 1.62 -9.37
CA LEU A 212 52.86 1.17 -8.07
C LEU A 212 52.09 -0.15 -8.27
N ALA A 213 52.11 -1.00 -7.24
CA ALA A 213 51.50 -2.33 -7.29
C ALA A 213 50.79 -2.68 -5.97
N GLY A 214 49.94 -3.71 -6.02
CA GLY A 214 49.25 -4.22 -4.83
C GLY A 214 48.01 -3.44 -4.40
N GLY A 215 47.60 -2.42 -5.17
CA GLY A 215 46.33 -1.72 -4.96
C GLY A 215 45.15 -2.65 -5.21
N GLN A 216 44.17 -2.66 -4.30
CA GLN A 216 42.98 -3.51 -4.34
C GLN A 216 41.74 -2.68 -4.00
N ASP A 217 40.62 -2.95 -4.68
CA ASP A 217 39.36 -2.28 -4.41
C ASP A 217 38.63 -2.88 -3.22
N ALA A 218 37.93 -2.03 -2.46
CA ALA A 218 36.94 -2.49 -1.49
C ALA A 218 35.84 -3.30 -2.19
N GLN A 219 35.40 -4.37 -1.54
CA GLN A 219 34.36 -5.26 -2.08
C GLN A 219 32.99 -4.82 -1.58
N ASN A 220 31.94 -5.16 -2.33
CA ASN A 220 30.56 -5.00 -1.83
C ASN A 220 30.39 -5.85 -0.57
N THR A 221 29.70 -5.31 0.44
CA THR A 221 29.51 -5.97 1.74
C THR A 221 28.06 -6.06 2.18
N LEU A 222 27.32 -4.96 2.09
CA LEU A 222 25.96 -4.92 2.58
C LEU A 222 25.12 -4.20 1.54
N ARG A 223 24.05 -4.85 1.09
CA ARG A 223 23.02 -4.19 0.29
C ARG A 223 21.91 -3.75 1.23
N VAL A 224 21.62 -2.46 1.26
CA VAL A 224 20.49 -1.90 2.00
C VAL A 224 19.42 -1.53 1.00
N LEU A 225 18.21 -2.06 1.17
CA LEU A 225 17.06 -1.82 0.30
C LEU A 225 15.99 -1.08 1.10
N ALA A 226 15.22 -0.22 0.42
CA ALA A 226 13.99 0.30 0.97
C ALA A 226 13.01 -0.85 1.28
N ALA A 227 12.20 -0.70 2.33
CA ALA A 227 11.26 -1.74 2.77
C ALA A 227 10.30 -2.19 1.65
N ASN A 228 9.88 -1.24 0.81
CA ASN A 228 8.97 -1.46 -0.33
C ASN A 228 9.43 -0.66 -1.55
N GLU A 229 8.93 -1.09 -2.71
CA GLU A 229 9.17 -0.50 -4.01
C GLU A 229 8.68 0.95 -4.06
N GLY A 230 9.38 1.77 -4.85
CA GLY A 230 8.98 3.14 -5.12
C GLY A 230 10.09 4.16 -5.02
N THR A 231 9.88 5.29 -5.69
CA THR A 231 10.77 6.47 -5.69
C THR A 231 10.89 7.07 -4.30
N TRP A 232 9.96 6.76 -3.40
CA TRP A 232 10.02 7.20 -2.01
C TRP A 232 11.33 6.84 -1.32
N GLY A 233 11.89 5.68 -1.66
CA GLY A 233 13.11 5.13 -1.10
C GLY A 233 14.36 5.92 -1.48
N ASP A 234 14.35 6.67 -2.60
CA ASP A 234 15.48 7.53 -3.00
C ASP A 234 15.68 8.72 -2.04
N ARG A 235 14.71 8.96 -1.15
CA ARG A 235 14.81 9.96 -0.07
C ARG A 235 15.33 9.37 1.24
N LEU A 236 15.78 8.11 1.21
CA LEU A 236 16.51 7.48 2.31
C LEU A 236 18.01 7.76 2.19
N SER A 237 18.65 7.87 3.34
CA SER A 237 20.09 7.80 3.44
C SER A 237 20.50 6.97 4.66
N VAL A 238 21.64 6.31 4.54
CA VAL A 238 22.25 5.52 5.61
C VAL A 238 23.57 6.16 5.99
N GLN A 239 23.76 6.35 7.30
CA GLN A 239 25.03 6.73 7.87
C GLN A 239 25.61 5.53 8.62
N ILE A 240 26.83 5.15 8.25
CA ILE A 240 27.61 4.11 8.92
C ILE A 240 28.62 4.78 9.84
N GLU A 241 28.68 4.29 11.07
CA GLU A 241 29.65 4.70 12.09
C GLU A 241 30.32 3.44 12.69
N ASP A 242 31.42 3.63 13.41
CA ASP A 242 32.03 2.55 14.18
C ASP A 242 31.12 2.07 15.32
N GLY A 243 31.25 0.79 15.66
CA GLY A 243 30.56 0.20 16.81
C GLY A 243 30.89 0.97 18.08
N THR A 244 29.89 1.14 18.94
CA THR A 244 30.06 1.84 20.23
C THR A 244 30.76 0.96 21.26
N LEU A 245 30.51 -0.35 21.23
CA LEU A 245 31.13 -1.32 22.14
C LEU A 245 32.46 -1.85 21.61
N ASP A 246 32.51 -2.18 20.32
CA ASP A 246 33.73 -2.64 19.65
C ASP A 246 33.90 -1.92 18.30
N PRO A 247 34.67 -0.81 18.27
CA PRO A 247 34.95 -0.06 17.05
C PRO A 247 35.76 -0.83 16.01
N ALA A 248 36.39 -1.96 16.36
CA ALA A 248 37.22 -2.74 15.45
C ALA A 248 36.39 -3.73 14.62
N THR A 249 35.36 -4.32 15.23
CA THR A 249 34.56 -5.40 14.62
C THR A 249 33.12 -4.99 14.33
N GLY A 250 32.53 -4.14 15.17
CA GLY A 250 31.15 -3.69 15.06
C GLY A 250 30.97 -2.41 14.26
N PHE A 251 29.72 -2.12 13.90
CA PHE A 251 29.33 -0.86 13.27
C PHE A 251 27.92 -0.42 13.71
N ASN A 252 27.64 0.87 13.61
CA ASN A 252 26.30 1.42 13.79
C ASN A 252 25.73 1.81 12.43
N LEU A 253 24.40 1.71 12.30
CA LEU A 253 23.65 2.05 11.10
C LEU A 253 22.52 3.00 11.49
N VAL A 254 22.57 4.22 10.97
CA VAL A 254 21.57 5.28 11.19
C VAL A 254 20.83 5.54 9.89
N ILE A 255 19.52 5.33 9.88
CA ILE A 255 18.66 5.61 8.73
C ILE A 255 17.99 6.96 8.89
N ARG A 256 18.07 7.74 7.80
CA ARG A 256 17.34 8.99 7.65
C ARG A 256 16.34 8.89 6.52
N TYR A 257 15.18 9.51 6.71
CA TYR A 257 14.18 9.72 5.68
C TYR A 257 13.88 11.22 5.59
N LYS A 258 14.11 11.82 4.42
CA LYS A 258 14.02 13.30 4.24
C LYS A 258 14.89 14.06 5.26
N ASP A 259 16.13 13.60 5.44
CA ASP A 259 17.15 14.12 6.36
C ASP A 259 16.86 13.95 7.88
N GLU A 260 15.66 13.50 8.25
CA GLU A 260 15.31 13.20 9.65
C GLU A 260 15.70 11.77 10.02
N VAL A 261 16.31 11.59 11.19
CA VAL A 261 16.65 10.25 11.71
C VAL A 261 15.36 9.51 12.05
N VAL A 262 15.13 8.38 11.39
CA VAL A 262 13.94 7.54 11.62
C VAL A 262 14.28 6.26 12.39
N GLU A 263 15.46 5.68 12.17
CA GLU A 263 15.88 4.44 12.82
C GLU A 263 17.38 4.46 13.13
N VAL A 264 17.77 3.83 14.23
CA VAL A 264 19.16 3.67 14.65
C VAL A 264 19.37 2.26 15.15
N PHE A 265 20.29 1.55 14.51
CA PHE A 265 20.73 0.22 14.90
C PHE A 265 22.19 0.29 15.34
N LYS A 266 22.47 -0.19 16.55
CA LYS A 266 23.80 -0.06 17.16
C LYS A 266 24.48 -1.42 17.29
N ASP A 267 25.80 -1.37 17.24
CA ASP A 267 26.68 -2.49 17.53
C ASP A 267 26.31 -3.73 16.70
N LEU A 268 26.10 -3.53 15.40
CA LEU A 268 25.80 -4.58 14.43
C LEU A 268 27.07 -5.35 14.06
N SER A 269 26.88 -6.61 13.70
CA SER A 269 27.95 -7.52 13.26
C SER A 269 27.68 -8.05 11.84
N MET A 270 28.75 -8.27 11.08
CA MET A 270 28.73 -9.04 9.82
C MET A 270 29.02 -10.54 10.05
N ASP A 271 29.18 -10.98 11.30
CA ASP A 271 29.33 -12.39 11.65
C ASP A 271 27.93 -13.05 11.74
N GLU A 272 27.63 -13.98 10.84
CA GLU A 272 26.35 -14.72 10.79
C GLU A 272 26.07 -15.53 12.06
N SER A 273 27.12 -15.91 12.81
CA SER A 273 26.97 -16.65 14.07
C SER A 273 26.61 -15.74 15.25
N ALA A 274 26.75 -14.42 15.08
CA ALA A 274 26.52 -13.45 16.13
C ALA A 274 25.02 -13.12 16.27
N SER A 275 24.52 -12.99 17.50
CA SER A 275 23.11 -12.65 17.76
C SER A 275 22.71 -11.24 17.29
N ASN A 276 23.70 -10.37 17.09
CA ASN A 276 23.59 -9.01 16.55
C ASN A 276 23.98 -8.96 15.06
N HIS A 277 23.94 -10.11 14.36
CA HIS A 277 24.11 -10.15 12.92
C HIS A 277 23.14 -9.19 12.23
N VAL A 278 23.63 -8.45 11.23
CA VAL A 278 22.95 -7.33 10.59
C VAL A 278 21.57 -7.69 10.05
N GLU A 279 21.41 -8.83 9.38
CA GLU A 279 20.12 -9.24 8.81
C GLU A 279 19.09 -9.57 9.91
N LEU A 280 19.50 -10.31 10.93
CA LEU A 280 18.64 -10.69 12.06
C LEU A 280 18.22 -9.46 12.87
N ALA A 281 19.11 -8.48 13.03
CA ALA A 281 18.85 -7.28 13.80
C ALA A 281 17.90 -6.30 13.10
N ILE A 282 17.89 -6.28 11.76
CA ILE A 282 17.17 -5.27 10.96
C ILE A 282 15.91 -5.82 10.30
N ASN A 283 15.97 -6.96 9.60
CA ASN A 283 14.93 -7.37 8.65
C ASN A 283 13.55 -7.67 9.29
N GLU A 284 13.50 -8.00 10.58
CA GLU A 284 12.25 -8.21 11.31
C GLU A 284 11.78 -6.99 12.11
N ARG A 285 12.59 -5.93 12.21
CA ARG A 285 12.35 -4.80 13.13
C ARG A 285 12.19 -3.45 12.44
N SER A 286 12.81 -3.29 11.28
CA SER A 286 12.80 -2.04 10.53
C SER A 286 11.48 -1.84 9.78
N GLU A 287 10.96 -0.62 9.80
CA GLU A 287 9.81 -0.19 9.00
C GLU A 287 10.24 0.48 7.68
N PHE A 288 11.52 0.86 7.53
CA PHE A 288 12.01 1.66 6.41
C PHE A 288 12.93 0.92 5.45
N ILE A 289 13.69 -0.04 5.94
CA ILE A 289 14.70 -0.79 5.17
C ILE A 289 14.64 -2.30 5.40
N SER A 290 15.24 -3.04 4.47
CA SER A 290 15.74 -4.40 4.67
C SER A 290 17.20 -4.43 4.23
N VAL A 291 17.98 -5.38 4.74
CA VAL A 291 19.39 -5.56 4.39
C VAL A 291 19.64 -6.97 3.91
N GLU A 292 20.67 -7.09 3.08
CA GLU A 292 21.22 -8.35 2.60
C GLU A 292 22.73 -8.32 2.77
N ASP A 293 23.26 -9.28 3.51
CA ASP A 293 24.69 -9.51 3.63
C ASP A 293 25.21 -10.13 2.32
N LEU A 294 26.14 -9.43 1.67
CA LEU A 294 26.78 -9.88 0.43
C LEU A 294 28.08 -10.65 0.71
N GLY A 295 28.32 -10.96 1.99
CA GLY A 295 29.56 -11.47 2.55
C GLY A 295 29.91 -12.90 2.31
N PRO A 296 31.22 -13.21 2.40
CA PRO A 296 31.63 -14.58 2.59
C PRO A 296 31.09 -15.02 3.96
N LEU A 297 30.54 -16.24 4.01
CA LEU A 297 29.91 -16.90 5.17
C LEU A 297 30.75 -16.92 6.47
N SER A 298 32.01 -16.47 6.44
CA SER A 298 32.94 -16.47 7.58
C SER A 298 33.12 -15.11 8.26
N GLY A 299 32.40 -14.05 7.86
CA GLY A 299 32.23 -12.78 8.60
C GLY A 299 33.47 -12.24 9.32
N THR A 300 34.55 -11.92 8.60
CA THR A 300 35.73 -11.32 9.26
C THR A 300 35.46 -9.85 9.65
N PRO A 301 36.08 -9.32 10.72
CA PRO A 301 35.92 -7.93 11.15
C PRO A 301 36.13 -6.88 10.05
N ASP A 302 37.00 -7.19 9.09
CA ASP A 302 37.33 -6.30 7.97
C ASP A 302 36.23 -6.25 6.90
N TYR A 303 35.27 -7.19 6.94
CA TYR A 303 34.15 -7.23 5.99
C TYR A 303 33.08 -6.17 6.27
N ARG A 304 33.13 -5.48 7.42
CA ARG A 304 32.12 -4.48 7.79
C ARG A 304 32.07 -3.28 6.84
N PRO A 305 30.90 -2.64 6.70
CA PRO A 305 30.75 -1.45 5.86
C PRO A 305 31.72 -0.32 6.23
N ALA A 306 32.21 0.37 5.21
CA ALA A 306 32.97 1.60 5.38
C ALA A 306 32.14 2.69 6.06
N THR A 307 32.76 3.45 6.96
CA THR A 307 32.10 4.59 7.60
C THR A 307 31.79 5.68 6.59
N GLY A 308 30.64 6.32 6.69
CA GLY A 308 30.24 7.37 5.77
C GLY A 308 28.74 7.49 5.61
N GLY A 309 28.32 8.54 4.92
CA GLY A 309 26.93 8.74 4.50
C GLY A 309 26.74 8.25 3.08
N PHE A 310 25.67 7.48 2.85
CA PHE A 310 25.33 6.90 1.56
C PHE A 310 23.86 7.16 1.25
N SER A 311 23.59 7.59 0.02
CA SER A 311 22.22 7.83 -0.45
C SER A 311 21.69 6.65 -1.25
N PHE A 312 20.40 6.40 -1.10
CA PHE A 312 19.70 5.39 -1.89
C PHE A 312 19.40 5.93 -3.28
N SER A 313 19.24 5.03 -4.25
CA SER A 313 18.83 5.37 -5.61
C SER A 313 18.17 4.19 -6.31
N GLY A 314 17.52 4.46 -7.45
CA GLY A 314 16.98 3.43 -8.34
C GLY A 314 15.59 2.93 -7.96
N GLY A 315 14.88 3.63 -7.06
CA GLY A 315 13.49 3.32 -6.77
C GLY A 315 12.58 3.67 -7.95
N ASP A 316 11.60 2.81 -8.23
CA ASP A 316 10.56 3.05 -9.23
C ASP A 316 9.19 2.67 -8.65
N ASP A 317 8.19 3.54 -8.85
CA ASP A 317 6.83 3.33 -8.38
C ASP A 317 6.04 2.35 -9.27
N GLY A 318 6.56 1.97 -10.44
CA GLY A 318 5.93 1.06 -11.39
C GLY A 318 4.63 1.62 -11.97
N LEU A 319 4.55 2.94 -12.14
CA LEU A 319 3.35 3.63 -12.64
C LEU A 319 3.32 3.78 -14.16
N VAL A 320 4.45 3.56 -14.82
CA VAL A 320 4.54 3.54 -16.29
C VAL A 320 3.74 2.34 -16.79
N ASP A 321 2.91 2.55 -17.83
CA ASP A 321 2.02 1.56 -18.46
C ASP A 321 0.95 0.93 -17.54
N LEU A 322 0.74 1.50 -16.35
CA LEU A 322 -0.36 1.12 -15.47
C LEU A 322 -1.70 1.20 -16.21
N ASN A 323 -2.45 0.11 -16.19
CA ASN A 323 -3.68 -0.02 -16.97
C ASN A 323 -4.77 -0.81 -16.22
N ASP A 324 -5.90 -1.08 -16.90
CA ASP A 324 -7.06 -1.76 -16.31
C ASP A 324 -6.71 -3.12 -15.69
N THR A 325 -5.79 -3.90 -16.27
CA THR A 325 -5.45 -5.24 -15.77
C THR A 325 -4.80 -5.20 -14.39
N ASP A 326 -4.09 -4.12 -14.05
CA ASP A 326 -3.44 -3.97 -12.74
C ASP A 326 -4.47 -3.72 -11.61
N TYR A 327 -5.60 -3.07 -11.93
CA TYR A 327 -6.71 -2.88 -11.00
C TYR A 327 -7.58 -4.13 -10.88
N ILE A 328 -7.85 -4.79 -12.02
CA ILE A 328 -8.66 -6.02 -12.06
C ILE A 328 -7.91 -7.15 -11.33
N GLY A 329 -6.65 -7.35 -11.68
CA GLY A 329 -5.78 -8.39 -11.15
C GLY A 329 -6.10 -9.79 -11.64
N ASP A 330 -5.35 -10.75 -11.10
CA ASP A 330 -5.47 -12.18 -11.39
C ASP A 330 -5.78 -12.95 -10.10
N PRO A 331 -6.77 -13.86 -10.11
CA PRO A 331 -7.18 -14.62 -8.93
C PRO A 331 -6.12 -15.61 -8.44
N SER A 332 -5.30 -16.18 -9.33
CA SER A 332 -4.24 -17.13 -8.95
C SER A 332 -3.05 -16.43 -8.30
N GLN A 333 -2.86 -15.14 -8.59
CA GLN A 333 -1.75 -14.32 -8.08
C GLN A 333 -2.16 -13.43 -6.89
N HIS A 334 -3.46 -13.37 -6.55
CA HIS A 334 -4.01 -12.44 -5.55
C HIS A 334 -3.59 -10.99 -5.80
N THR A 335 -3.78 -10.49 -7.03
CA THR A 335 -3.45 -9.11 -7.43
C THR A 335 -4.73 -8.30 -7.68
N GLY A 336 -4.63 -6.97 -7.77
CA GLY A 336 -5.79 -6.10 -8.05
C GLY A 336 -6.93 -6.26 -7.06
N PHE A 337 -8.14 -6.58 -7.53
CA PHE A 337 -9.29 -6.87 -6.66
C PHE A 337 -9.14 -8.18 -5.87
N TYR A 338 -8.46 -9.18 -6.44
CA TYR A 338 -8.26 -10.50 -5.83
C TYR A 338 -7.26 -10.50 -4.67
N ALA A 339 -6.55 -9.38 -4.44
CA ALA A 339 -5.74 -9.19 -3.24
C ALA A 339 -6.55 -9.20 -1.94
N PHE A 340 -7.88 -9.10 -2.02
CA PHE A 340 -8.80 -9.14 -0.88
C PHE A 340 -9.45 -10.51 -0.62
N ASP A 341 -9.09 -11.56 -1.37
CA ASP A 341 -9.73 -12.88 -1.28
C ASP A 341 -9.60 -13.51 0.11
N GLU A 342 -8.52 -13.23 0.83
CA GLU A 342 -8.29 -13.72 2.19
C GLU A 342 -9.01 -12.90 3.28
N ILE A 343 -9.76 -11.85 2.90
CA ILE A 343 -10.44 -10.95 3.85
C ILE A 343 -11.93 -11.32 3.94
N ASP A 344 -12.28 -12.18 4.88
CA ASP A 344 -13.65 -12.70 5.05
C ASP A 344 -14.70 -11.64 5.48
N ALA A 345 -14.28 -10.50 6.02
CA ALA A 345 -15.17 -9.48 6.59
C ALA A 345 -15.19 -8.16 5.80
N LEU A 346 -15.00 -8.21 4.48
CA LEU A 346 -15.03 -7.04 3.61
C LEU A 346 -16.47 -6.74 3.17
N ASN A 347 -16.94 -5.49 3.30
CA ASN A 347 -18.33 -5.15 2.99
C ASN A 347 -18.48 -4.21 1.80
N MET A 348 -17.44 -3.44 1.49
CA MET A 348 -17.40 -2.48 0.40
C MET A 348 -16.08 -2.62 -0.35
N LEU A 349 -16.12 -2.48 -1.67
CA LEU A 349 -14.96 -2.47 -2.54
C LEU A 349 -15.01 -1.25 -3.48
N MET A 350 -13.87 -0.66 -3.80
CA MET A 350 -13.76 0.43 -4.77
C MET A 350 -12.35 0.54 -5.37
N ALA A 351 -12.27 1.16 -6.54
CA ALA A 351 -11.04 1.61 -7.19
C ALA A 351 -11.13 3.13 -7.41
N PRO A 352 -10.83 3.96 -6.39
CA PRO A 352 -11.19 5.37 -6.40
C PRO A 352 -10.57 6.14 -7.57
N GLY A 353 -11.41 6.78 -8.37
CA GLY A 353 -11.02 7.59 -9.52
C GLY A 353 -10.76 6.78 -10.79
N VAL A 354 -10.95 5.46 -10.77
CA VAL A 354 -10.85 4.60 -11.94
C VAL A 354 -12.24 4.29 -12.47
N THR A 355 -12.60 4.96 -13.55
CA THR A 355 -13.96 4.94 -14.12
C THR A 355 -14.02 4.25 -15.48
N THR A 356 -13.05 3.39 -15.80
CA THR A 356 -13.09 2.58 -17.02
C THR A 356 -14.15 1.49 -16.88
N ALA A 357 -14.88 1.22 -17.97
CA ALA A 357 -15.97 0.25 -17.93
C ALA A 357 -15.47 -1.17 -17.60
N ASN A 358 -14.25 -1.52 -18.03
CA ASN A 358 -13.63 -2.81 -17.76
C ASN A 358 -13.43 -3.04 -16.25
N VAL A 359 -12.84 -2.07 -15.55
CA VAL A 359 -12.60 -2.16 -14.11
C VAL A 359 -13.92 -2.20 -13.33
N ILE A 360 -14.92 -1.41 -13.74
CA ILE A 360 -16.24 -1.45 -13.08
C ILE A 360 -16.93 -2.80 -13.31
N HIS A 361 -16.93 -3.34 -14.54
CA HIS A 361 -17.51 -4.67 -14.82
C HIS A 361 -16.78 -5.79 -14.06
N ALA A 362 -15.45 -5.72 -13.95
CA ALA A 362 -14.67 -6.66 -13.16
C ALA A 362 -15.00 -6.56 -11.66
N GLY A 363 -15.10 -5.34 -11.11
CA GLY A 363 -15.49 -5.12 -9.72
C GLY A 363 -16.92 -5.61 -9.43
N ILE A 364 -17.86 -5.44 -10.38
CA ILE A 364 -19.21 -6.01 -10.30
C ILE A 364 -19.13 -7.54 -10.25
N THR A 365 -18.37 -8.14 -11.16
CA THR A 365 -18.23 -9.60 -11.25
C THR A 365 -17.60 -10.17 -9.97
N TYR A 366 -16.60 -9.49 -9.42
CA TYR A 366 -15.97 -9.84 -8.15
C TYR A 366 -16.97 -9.81 -6.99
N ALA A 367 -17.75 -8.73 -6.87
CA ALA A 367 -18.79 -8.58 -5.87
C ALA A 367 -19.90 -9.65 -5.99
N GLU A 368 -20.32 -9.97 -7.22
CA GLU A 368 -21.32 -11.01 -7.50
C GLU A 368 -20.81 -12.43 -7.20
N THR A 369 -19.50 -12.64 -7.33
CA THR A 369 -18.86 -13.92 -7.02
C THR A 369 -18.78 -14.13 -5.53
N ARG A 370 -18.30 -13.13 -4.78
CA ARG A 370 -18.18 -13.24 -3.31
C ARG A 370 -19.51 -13.15 -2.56
N LYS A 371 -20.44 -12.30 -3.03
CA LYS A 371 -21.78 -12.05 -2.47
C LYS A 371 -21.84 -11.48 -1.05
N ASP A 372 -20.70 -11.16 -0.45
CA ASP A 372 -20.55 -10.63 0.90
C ASP A 372 -20.15 -9.13 0.92
N LEU A 373 -19.91 -8.54 -0.26
CA LEU A 373 -19.52 -7.14 -0.42
C LEU A 373 -20.28 -6.44 -1.56
N MET A 374 -20.21 -5.10 -1.56
CA MET A 374 -20.70 -4.28 -2.67
C MET A 374 -19.60 -3.43 -3.30
N LEU A 375 -19.62 -3.31 -4.63
CA LEU A 375 -18.83 -2.30 -5.35
C LEU A 375 -19.48 -0.91 -5.20
N VAL A 376 -18.71 0.04 -4.70
CA VAL A 376 -19.06 1.47 -4.71
C VAL A 376 -18.27 2.13 -5.84
N ALA A 377 -18.95 2.37 -6.96
CA ALA A 377 -18.36 2.99 -8.15
C ALA A 377 -18.75 4.47 -8.25
N GLU A 378 -17.98 5.22 -9.03
CA GLU A 378 -18.32 6.59 -9.42
C GLU A 378 -18.38 6.77 -10.93
N ALA A 379 -19.16 7.76 -11.36
CA ALA A 379 -19.17 8.22 -12.73
C ALA A 379 -17.87 8.99 -13.04
N PRO A 380 -17.41 9.03 -14.31
CA PRO A 380 -16.28 9.84 -14.73
C PRO A 380 -16.40 11.31 -14.31
N ILE A 381 -15.25 11.94 -14.10
CA ILE A 381 -15.17 13.36 -13.75
C ILE A 381 -15.73 14.23 -14.88
N HIS A 382 -16.36 15.35 -14.52
CA HIS A 382 -16.91 16.36 -15.45
C HIS A 382 -18.08 15.92 -16.35
N LEU A 383 -18.72 14.78 -16.08
CA LEU A 383 -19.91 14.42 -16.84
C LEU A 383 -21.12 15.32 -16.52
N GLU A 384 -21.85 15.67 -17.56
CA GLU A 384 -23.19 16.23 -17.45
C GLU A 384 -24.21 15.14 -17.05
N PRO A 385 -25.40 15.52 -16.55
CA PRO A 385 -26.45 14.59 -16.12
C PRO A 385 -26.79 13.48 -17.13
N LEU A 386 -27.03 13.85 -18.40
CA LEU A 386 -27.40 12.88 -19.43
C LEU A 386 -26.21 11.98 -19.83
N GLU A 387 -25.00 12.53 -19.83
CA GLU A 387 -23.78 11.76 -20.10
C GLU A 387 -23.52 10.72 -19.02
N THR A 388 -23.87 11.03 -17.77
CA THR A 388 -23.80 10.09 -16.65
C THR A 388 -24.77 8.93 -16.83
N VAL A 389 -25.99 9.19 -17.32
CA VAL A 389 -26.95 8.13 -17.68
C VAL A 389 -26.42 7.29 -18.85
N ASN A 390 -25.85 7.95 -19.86
CA ASN A 390 -25.24 7.27 -21.02
C ASN A 390 -24.06 6.38 -20.59
N PHE A 391 -23.21 6.85 -19.68
CA PHE A 391 -22.13 6.06 -19.07
C PHE A 391 -22.69 4.83 -18.39
N ARG A 392 -23.68 4.99 -17.49
CA ARG A 392 -24.30 3.85 -16.80
C ARG A 392 -24.88 2.81 -17.78
N LYS A 393 -25.47 3.27 -18.89
CA LYS A 393 -26.14 2.42 -19.89
C LYS A 393 -25.21 1.88 -20.98
N GLY A 394 -23.96 2.35 -21.06
CA GLY A 394 -23.08 2.05 -22.19
C GLY A 394 -23.62 2.60 -23.52
N GLN A 395 -24.16 3.81 -23.48
CA GLN A 395 -24.77 4.51 -24.63
C GLN A 395 -24.01 5.81 -24.94
N GLY A 396 -24.39 6.49 -26.04
CA GLY A 396 -23.77 7.75 -26.45
C GLY A 396 -22.33 7.53 -26.94
N MET A 397 -21.36 8.13 -26.25
CA MET A 397 -19.93 7.94 -26.54
C MET A 397 -19.34 6.64 -25.94
N TYR A 398 -20.11 5.94 -25.10
CA TYR A 398 -19.68 4.72 -24.44
C TYR A 398 -20.14 3.48 -25.22
N SER A 399 -19.29 2.46 -25.28
CA SER A 399 -19.55 1.21 -25.98
C SER A 399 -19.23 0.01 -25.08
N HIS A 400 -20.06 -0.19 -24.06
CA HIS A 400 -19.99 -1.34 -23.15
C HIS A 400 -21.39 -1.79 -22.77
N ALA A 401 -21.52 -2.92 -22.07
CA ALA A 401 -22.82 -3.36 -21.57
C ALA A 401 -23.30 -2.41 -20.45
N ALA A 402 -24.61 -2.18 -20.35
CA ALA A 402 -25.16 -1.43 -19.23
C ALA A 402 -24.76 -2.09 -17.91
N PHE A 403 -24.29 -1.30 -16.94
CA PHE A 403 -23.98 -1.85 -15.63
C PHE A 403 -25.28 -2.30 -14.96
N ASN A 404 -25.31 -3.57 -14.53
CA ASN A 404 -26.52 -4.20 -14.03
C ASN A 404 -26.20 -5.20 -12.92
N SER A 405 -26.22 -4.75 -11.67
CA SER A 405 -26.06 -5.62 -10.50
C SER A 405 -26.70 -5.02 -9.26
N SER A 406 -27.22 -5.89 -8.39
CA SER A 406 -27.62 -5.47 -7.03
C SER A 406 -26.42 -5.30 -6.10
N TYR A 407 -25.26 -5.88 -6.43
CA TYR A 407 -24.03 -5.80 -5.63
C TYR A 407 -23.18 -4.57 -5.97
N ALA A 408 -23.71 -3.61 -6.73
CA ALA A 408 -22.97 -2.41 -7.09
C ALA A 408 -23.88 -1.18 -7.06
N ALA A 409 -23.29 -0.04 -6.73
CA ALA A 409 -23.94 1.26 -6.74
C ALA A 409 -23.02 2.29 -7.41
N LEU A 410 -23.61 3.19 -8.21
CA LEU A 410 -22.89 4.23 -8.93
C LEU A 410 -23.23 5.60 -8.34
N TYR A 411 -22.21 6.40 -8.05
CA TYR A 411 -22.33 7.73 -7.44
C TYR A 411 -21.88 8.84 -8.39
N TYR A 412 -22.59 9.96 -8.32
CA TYR A 412 -22.35 11.16 -9.13
C TYR A 412 -22.76 12.41 -8.33
N PRO A 413 -22.07 13.56 -8.44
CA PRO A 413 -20.81 13.81 -9.13
C PRO A 413 -19.60 13.71 -8.17
N TRP A 414 -18.43 14.08 -8.67
CA TRP A 414 -17.20 14.22 -7.88
C TRP A 414 -17.29 15.37 -6.85
N LEU A 415 -16.51 15.27 -5.78
CA LEU A 415 -16.48 16.23 -4.68
C LEU A 415 -15.35 17.23 -4.89
N GLU A 416 -15.58 18.52 -4.63
CA GLU A 416 -14.52 19.54 -4.63
C GLU A 416 -13.98 19.73 -3.21
N ILE A 417 -12.67 19.63 -3.02
CA ILE A 417 -11.96 19.87 -1.75
C ILE A 417 -10.88 20.94 -1.93
N ASN A 418 -10.34 21.44 -0.81
CA ASN A 418 -9.04 22.12 -0.84
C ASN A 418 -7.94 21.06 -0.84
N ASP A 419 -7.15 20.99 -1.90
CA ASP A 419 -6.06 20.03 -2.03
C ASP A 419 -4.98 20.31 -0.97
N PRO A 420 -4.71 19.39 -0.03
CA PRO A 420 -3.69 19.58 0.99
C PRO A 420 -2.26 19.65 0.43
N VAL A 421 -2.03 19.18 -0.80
CA VAL A 421 -0.71 19.27 -1.44
C VAL A 421 -0.48 20.62 -2.09
N THR A 422 -1.45 21.09 -2.88
CA THR A 422 -1.29 22.28 -3.73
C THR A 422 -1.94 23.53 -3.15
N GLY A 423 -2.79 23.41 -2.14
CA GLY A 423 -3.60 24.48 -1.57
C GLY A 423 -4.68 25.04 -2.52
N LYS A 424 -4.95 24.34 -3.63
CA LYS A 424 -5.93 24.74 -4.65
C LYS A 424 -7.15 23.84 -4.59
N ARG A 425 -8.25 24.28 -5.21
CA ARG A 425 -9.43 23.43 -5.39
C ARG A 425 -9.10 22.23 -6.27
N LYS A 426 -9.54 21.04 -5.85
CA LYS A 426 -9.37 19.79 -6.59
C LYS A 426 -10.63 18.96 -6.48
N LEU A 427 -10.99 18.30 -7.59
CA LEU A 427 -12.05 17.30 -7.60
C LEU A 427 -11.49 15.94 -7.20
N ILE A 428 -12.19 15.24 -6.33
CA ILE A 428 -11.87 13.89 -5.86
C ILE A 428 -13.07 12.95 -6.06
N PRO A 429 -12.82 11.64 -6.24
CA PRO A 429 -13.89 10.67 -6.38
C PRO A 429 -14.77 10.62 -5.11
N PRO A 430 -16.09 10.44 -5.25
CA PRO A 430 -16.99 10.42 -4.11
C PRO A 430 -16.99 9.10 -3.34
N SER A 431 -16.52 7.98 -3.92
CA SER A 431 -16.60 6.63 -3.31
C SER A 431 -16.07 6.56 -1.88
N GLY A 432 -14.93 7.19 -1.59
CA GLY A 432 -14.37 7.23 -0.24
C GLY A 432 -15.31 7.89 0.79
N ALA A 433 -15.83 9.07 0.46
CA ALA A 433 -16.80 9.78 1.32
C ALA A 433 -18.11 8.99 1.47
N VAL A 434 -18.60 8.39 0.37
CA VAL A 434 -19.81 7.57 0.35
C VAL A 434 -19.67 6.36 1.28
N ALA A 435 -18.55 5.64 1.21
CA ALA A 435 -18.28 4.52 2.09
C ALA A 435 -18.13 4.94 3.56
N GLY A 436 -17.57 6.12 3.82
CA GLY A 436 -17.57 6.71 5.15
C GLY A 436 -19.00 6.97 5.65
N CYS A 437 -19.86 7.56 4.82
CA CYS A 437 -21.28 7.77 5.14
C CYS A 437 -22.03 6.46 5.37
N TYR A 438 -21.72 5.38 4.64
CA TYR A 438 -22.26 4.04 4.91
C TYR A 438 -21.87 3.59 6.32
N ALA A 439 -20.58 3.67 6.66
CA ALA A 439 -20.08 3.28 7.98
C ALA A 439 -20.74 4.08 9.10
N ARG A 440 -20.84 5.41 8.94
CA ARG A 440 -21.48 6.29 9.93
C ARG A 440 -22.97 6.04 10.05
N SER A 441 -23.66 5.77 8.94
CA SER A 441 -25.08 5.41 8.91
C SER A 441 -25.34 4.15 9.74
N ASP A 442 -24.50 3.13 9.57
CA ASP A 442 -24.60 1.87 10.30
C ASP A 442 -24.33 2.06 11.79
N GLN A 443 -23.29 2.82 12.16
CA GLN A 443 -22.96 3.11 13.57
C GLN A 443 -24.06 3.92 14.27
N LYS A 444 -24.68 4.85 13.53
CA LYS A 444 -25.76 5.71 14.06
C LYS A 444 -27.09 4.98 14.14
N THR A 445 -27.34 4.06 13.24
CA THR A 445 -28.59 3.31 13.13
C THR A 445 -28.30 1.83 12.94
N TYR A 446 -28.58 1.29 11.76
CA TYR A 446 -28.33 -0.10 11.38
C TYR A 446 -28.19 -0.20 9.86
N VAL A 447 -27.61 -1.29 9.39
CA VAL A 447 -27.28 -1.53 7.96
C VAL A 447 -28.48 -1.44 6.99
N TRP A 448 -29.69 -1.70 7.48
CA TRP A 448 -30.94 -1.64 6.70
C TRP A 448 -31.52 -0.23 6.54
N TYR A 449 -30.89 0.78 7.13
CA TYR A 449 -31.28 2.17 6.90
C TYR A 449 -30.51 2.78 5.72
N ALA A 450 -31.21 3.61 4.94
CA ALA A 450 -30.63 4.33 3.81
C ALA A 450 -29.46 5.22 4.25
N PRO A 451 -28.23 5.05 3.72
CA PRO A 451 -27.11 5.95 3.97
C PRO A 451 -27.21 7.21 3.11
N ALA A 452 -28.38 7.85 3.13
CA ALA A 452 -28.77 8.98 2.30
C ALA A 452 -29.60 9.99 3.11
N GLY A 453 -29.83 11.16 2.52
CA GLY A 453 -30.57 12.25 3.13
C GLY A 453 -29.70 13.15 4.01
N ILE A 454 -30.34 14.15 4.63
CA ILE A 454 -29.68 15.26 5.33
C ILE A 454 -28.93 14.88 6.62
N ASP A 455 -29.13 13.67 7.09
CA ASP A 455 -28.59 13.21 8.37
C ASP A 455 -27.54 12.12 8.17
N ARG A 456 -27.94 10.97 7.62
CA ARG A 456 -27.03 9.84 7.38
C ARG A 456 -26.13 10.06 6.17
N GLY A 457 -26.65 10.71 5.12
CA GLY A 457 -25.95 10.94 3.86
C GLY A 457 -25.12 12.22 3.79
N GLN A 458 -25.00 13.00 4.88
CA GLN A 458 -24.28 14.28 4.86
C GLN A 458 -22.77 14.08 4.66
N ILE A 459 -22.18 14.73 3.66
CA ILE A 459 -20.75 14.61 3.39
C ILE A 459 -20.02 15.77 4.07
N PHE A 460 -19.05 15.42 4.93
CA PHE A 460 -18.16 16.37 5.59
C PHE A 460 -16.88 16.60 4.77
N ASN A 461 -16.23 17.73 5.03
CA ASN A 461 -14.95 18.14 4.44
C ASN A 461 -14.94 18.28 2.90
N ALA A 462 -16.11 18.39 2.27
CA ALA A 462 -16.25 18.81 0.88
C ALA A 462 -16.66 20.29 0.81
N LEU A 463 -16.03 21.06 -0.08
CA LEU A 463 -16.32 22.47 -0.32
C LEU A 463 -17.50 22.67 -1.28
N SER A 464 -17.56 21.85 -2.31
CA SER A 464 -18.57 21.93 -3.37
C SER A 464 -18.66 20.59 -4.10
N LEU A 465 -19.46 20.57 -5.17
CA LEU A 465 -19.61 19.46 -6.10
C LEU A 465 -19.07 19.87 -7.46
N GLY A 466 -18.49 18.92 -8.20
CA GLY A 466 -18.07 19.12 -9.59
C GLY A 466 -19.23 19.45 -10.52
N TYR A 467 -20.45 19.03 -10.15
CA TYR A 467 -21.69 19.44 -10.79
C TYR A 467 -22.79 19.64 -9.75
N LYS A 468 -23.66 20.64 -9.92
CA LYS A 468 -24.78 20.89 -9.00
C LYS A 468 -26.09 20.60 -9.71
N ALA A 469 -26.46 19.31 -9.73
CA ALA A 469 -27.67 18.85 -10.41
C ALA A 469 -28.93 19.53 -9.83
N SER A 470 -29.72 20.12 -10.73
CA SER A 470 -31.03 20.66 -10.44
C SER A 470 -32.01 19.55 -10.03
N ARG A 471 -33.22 19.93 -9.59
CA ARG A 471 -34.28 18.95 -9.33
C ARG A 471 -34.66 18.16 -10.59
N GLY A 472 -34.87 18.85 -11.71
CA GLY A 472 -35.28 18.20 -12.97
C GLY A 472 -34.24 17.21 -13.49
N GLU A 473 -32.95 17.52 -13.35
CA GLU A 473 -31.87 16.59 -13.72
C GLU A 473 -31.81 15.38 -12.80
N ARG A 474 -32.01 15.57 -11.49
CA ARG A 474 -32.11 14.46 -10.54
C ARG A 474 -33.27 13.52 -10.87
N ASP A 475 -34.40 14.07 -11.31
CA ASP A 475 -35.57 13.30 -11.74
C ASP A 475 -35.30 12.46 -13.00
N VAL A 476 -34.29 12.84 -13.81
CA VAL A 476 -33.81 12.05 -14.97
C VAL A 476 -32.76 11.02 -14.57
N ILE A 477 -31.82 11.39 -13.69
CA ILE A 477 -30.68 10.54 -13.30
C ILE A 477 -31.11 9.41 -12.36
N TYR A 478 -31.93 9.71 -11.35
CA TYR A 478 -32.21 8.78 -10.25
C TYR A 478 -32.95 7.49 -10.68
N PRO A 479 -33.98 7.55 -11.56
CA PRO A 479 -34.65 6.35 -12.04
C PRO A 479 -33.71 5.38 -12.79
N GLU A 480 -32.62 5.90 -13.33
CA GLU A 480 -31.62 5.14 -14.11
C GLU A 480 -30.57 4.44 -13.24
N GLY A 481 -30.74 4.45 -11.91
CA GLY A 481 -29.90 3.71 -10.97
C GLY A 481 -28.61 4.42 -10.59
N VAL A 482 -28.53 5.74 -10.80
CA VAL A 482 -27.37 6.56 -10.42
C VAL A 482 -27.72 7.41 -9.19
N ASN A 483 -26.88 7.33 -8.16
CA ASN A 483 -27.06 8.05 -6.91
C ASN A 483 -26.47 9.45 -7.00
N VAL A 484 -27.33 10.46 -6.92
CA VAL A 484 -26.90 11.86 -6.98
C VAL A 484 -26.50 12.36 -5.60
N ILE A 485 -25.33 12.99 -5.50
CA ILE A 485 -24.89 13.80 -4.38
C ILE A 485 -25.31 15.23 -4.70
N ALA A 486 -26.07 15.85 -3.81
CA ALA A 486 -26.67 17.16 -4.02
C ALA A 486 -26.23 18.15 -2.93
N SER A 487 -26.10 19.42 -3.31
CA SER A 487 -25.84 20.52 -2.39
C SER A 487 -27.13 21.29 -2.15
N PHE A 488 -27.47 21.47 -0.87
CA PHE A 488 -28.60 22.27 -0.43
C PHE A 488 -28.08 23.44 0.42
N PRO A 489 -28.69 24.63 0.34
CA PRO A 489 -28.26 25.80 1.11
C PRO A 489 -28.19 25.57 2.62
N ASP A 490 -29.17 24.87 3.19
CA ASP A 490 -29.32 24.77 4.66
C ASP A 490 -28.69 23.50 5.25
N THR A 491 -28.54 22.44 4.46
CA THR A 491 -28.07 21.12 4.94
C THR A 491 -26.74 20.68 4.33
N GLY A 492 -26.15 21.51 3.46
CA GLY A 492 -24.85 21.25 2.85
C GLY A 492 -24.90 20.17 1.77
N ILE A 493 -23.82 19.40 1.65
CA ILE A 493 -23.65 18.37 0.63
C ILE A 493 -24.15 17.04 1.18
N ASN A 494 -25.06 16.37 0.47
CA ASN A 494 -25.72 15.16 0.93
C ASN A 494 -25.86 14.13 -0.19
N ILE A 495 -25.66 12.86 0.13
CA ILE A 495 -26.08 11.74 -0.71
C ILE A 495 -27.60 11.75 -0.82
N TRP A 496 -28.10 11.88 -2.04
CA TRP A 496 -29.52 12.05 -2.36
C TRP A 496 -30.05 10.89 -3.22
N GLY A 497 -29.61 9.68 -2.91
CA GLY A 497 -30.02 8.45 -3.58
C GLY A 497 -29.54 7.20 -2.84
N GLN A 498 -30.23 6.08 -3.06
CA GLN A 498 -29.88 4.78 -2.47
C GLN A 498 -30.13 3.62 -3.44
N LYS A 499 -29.98 3.85 -4.74
CA LYS A 499 -30.13 2.88 -5.83
C LYS A 499 -28.91 1.96 -5.94
N THR A 500 -29.16 0.69 -6.25
CA THR A 500 -28.13 -0.19 -6.84
C THR A 500 -28.19 -0.05 -8.37
N LEU A 501 -27.26 -0.69 -9.07
CA LEU A 501 -27.24 -0.72 -10.54
C LEU A 501 -28.26 -1.68 -11.15
N GLN A 502 -29.00 -2.41 -10.33
CA GLN A 502 -30.00 -3.39 -10.78
C GLN A 502 -31.06 -2.72 -11.66
N SER A 503 -31.19 -3.20 -12.89
CA SER A 503 -32.11 -2.63 -13.89
C SER A 503 -33.56 -3.07 -13.67
N GLN A 504 -33.76 -4.30 -13.20
CA GLN A 504 -35.10 -4.81 -12.94
C GLN A 504 -35.59 -4.29 -11.57
N PRO A 505 -36.78 -3.65 -11.48
CA PRO A 505 -37.32 -3.22 -10.20
C PRO A 505 -37.56 -4.41 -9.27
N SER A 506 -36.91 -4.40 -8.11
CA SER A 506 -37.12 -5.35 -7.01
C SER A 506 -36.66 -4.71 -5.71
N ALA A 507 -36.89 -5.33 -4.54
CA ALA A 507 -36.39 -4.77 -3.29
C ALA A 507 -34.86 -4.60 -3.27
N LEU A 508 -34.12 -5.37 -4.07
CA LEU A 508 -32.65 -5.31 -4.19
C LEU A 508 -32.14 -4.16 -5.08
N ASP A 509 -33.05 -3.38 -5.68
CA ASP A 509 -32.69 -2.13 -6.38
C ASP A 509 -32.34 -0.99 -5.40
N ARG A 510 -32.26 -1.29 -4.09
CA ARG A 510 -31.87 -0.37 -3.01
C ARG A 510 -30.65 -0.88 -2.25
N VAL A 511 -29.70 0.02 -2.03
CA VAL A 511 -28.43 -0.25 -1.34
C VAL A 511 -28.67 -0.81 0.07
N ASN A 512 -29.49 -0.16 0.87
CA ASN A 512 -29.75 -0.57 2.26
C ASN A 512 -30.40 -1.96 2.33
N VAL A 513 -31.23 -2.33 1.36
CA VAL A 513 -31.84 -3.66 1.30
C VAL A 513 -30.82 -4.72 0.86
N ARG A 514 -29.98 -4.44 -0.14
CA ARG A 514 -28.89 -5.36 -0.52
C ARG A 514 -27.94 -5.60 0.65
N ARG A 515 -27.52 -4.53 1.35
CA ARG A 515 -26.63 -4.61 2.51
C ARG A 515 -27.27 -5.37 3.67
N LEU A 516 -28.57 -5.18 3.92
CA LEU A 516 -29.33 -6.00 4.87
C LEU A 516 -29.28 -7.48 4.51
N MET A 517 -29.51 -7.83 3.24
CA MET A 517 -29.47 -9.23 2.79
C MET A 517 -28.09 -9.85 2.97
N MET A 518 -27.03 -9.13 2.58
CA MET A 518 -25.64 -9.59 2.82
C MET A 518 -25.36 -9.81 4.30
N TYR A 519 -25.80 -8.88 5.16
CA TYR A 519 -25.60 -8.97 6.60
C TYR A 519 -26.29 -10.20 7.20
N ILE A 520 -27.54 -10.48 6.84
CA ILE A 520 -28.25 -11.64 7.39
C ILE A 520 -27.77 -12.96 6.80
N GLU A 521 -27.43 -12.99 5.51
CA GLU A 521 -26.91 -14.18 4.82
C GLU A 521 -25.61 -14.64 5.49
N GLU A 522 -24.67 -13.72 5.69
CA GLU A 522 -23.38 -14.01 6.30
C GLU A 522 -23.52 -14.37 7.79
N ALA A 523 -24.27 -13.58 8.56
CA ALA A 523 -24.41 -13.83 10.00
C ALA A 523 -25.07 -15.21 10.29
N ILE A 524 -26.08 -15.59 9.49
CA ILE A 524 -26.75 -16.89 9.62
C ILE A 524 -25.85 -18.02 9.10
N ALA A 525 -25.14 -17.83 7.99
CA ALA A 525 -24.21 -18.84 7.48
C ALA A 525 -23.13 -19.18 8.51
N GLU A 526 -22.45 -18.16 9.05
CA GLU A 526 -21.40 -18.34 10.05
C GLU A 526 -21.91 -19.01 11.33
N SER A 527 -23.08 -18.60 11.79
CA SER A 527 -23.64 -19.10 13.06
C SER A 527 -24.29 -20.47 12.92
N SER A 528 -24.64 -20.90 11.71
CA SER A 528 -25.25 -22.21 11.46
C SER A 528 -24.23 -23.34 11.29
N ARG A 529 -22.92 -23.07 11.29
CA ARG A 529 -21.86 -24.08 11.12
C ARG A 529 -21.93 -25.26 12.10
N PHE A 530 -22.51 -25.07 13.29
CA PHE A 530 -22.66 -26.15 14.28
C PHE A 530 -23.54 -27.31 13.80
N VAL A 531 -24.38 -27.12 12.77
CA VAL A 531 -25.22 -28.20 12.22
C VAL A 531 -24.47 -29.11 11.26
N VAL A 532 -23.26 -28.73 10.83
CA VAL A 532 -22.44 -29.55 9.95
C VAL A 532 -22.03 -30.82 10.69
N PHE A 533 -22.25 -31.98 10.09
CA PHE A 533 -22.10 -33.33 10.67
C PHE A 533 -23.12 -33.73 11.74
N GLU A 534 -24.12 -32.90 12.03
CA GLU A 534 -25.23 -33.31 12.90
C GLU A 534 -26.25 -34.20 12.15
N PRO A 535 -26.92 -35.15 12.83
CA PRO A 535 -27.96 -35.96 12.19
C PRO A 535 -29.12 -35.09 11.67
N ASN A 536 -29.54 -35.31 10.42
CA ASN A 536 -30.69 -34.63 9.84
C ASN A 536 -32.00 -35.16 10.46
N ASN A 537 -32.49 -34.51 11.51
CA ASN A 537 -33.68 -34.92 12.25
C ASN A 537 -34.43 -33.71 12.86
N PRO A 538 -35.65 -33.91 13.39
CA PRO A 538 -36.44 -32.81 13.97
C PRO A 538 -35.80 -32.07 15.15
N GLN A 539 -34.82 -32.65 15.84
CA GLN A 539 -34.09 -31.95 16.91
C GLN A 539 -33.13 -30.92 16.32
N THR A 540 -32.37 -31.29 15.29
CA THR A 540 -31.45 -30.40 14.56
C THR A 540 -32.19 -29.26 13.87
N TRP A 541 -33.34 -29.56 13.22
CA TRP A 541 -34.19 -28.52 12.61
C TRP A 541 -34.66 -27.49 13.64
N ARG A 542 -35.14 -27.97 14.79
CA ARG A 542 -35.56 -27.10 15.91
C ARG A 542 -34.39 -26.33 16.52
N ALA A 543 -33.17 -26.86 16.48
CA ALA A 543 -31.99 -26.11 16.92
C ALA A 543 -31.69 -24.95 15.97
N LEU A 544 -31.72 -25.19 14.66
CA LEU A 544 -31.51 -24.16 13.65
C LEU A 544 -32.58 -23.06 13.70
N ILE A 545 -33.86 -23.43 13.82
CA ILE A 545 -34.95 -22.45 13.97
C ILE A 545 -34.77 -21.60 15.25
N ARG A 546 -34.36 -22.23 16.36
CA ARG A 546 -34.13 -21.52 17.64
C ARG A 546 -32.94 -20.57 17.59
N LEU A 547 -31.97 -20.80 16.71
CA LEU A 547 -30.88 -19.87 16.44
C LEU A 547 -31.34 -18.69 15.58
N ILE A 548 -32.03 -18.97 14.46
CA ILE A 548 -32.35 -17.94 13.45
C ILE A 548 -33.49 -17.02 13.89
N ASN A 549 -34.55 -17.54 14.52
CA ASN A 549 -35.74 -16.76 14.84
C ASN A 549 -35.45 -15.55 15.75
N PRO A 550 -34.72 -15.69 16.88
CA PRO A 550 -34.42 -14.54 17.74
C PRO A 550 -33.62 -13.46 17.03
N PHE A 551 -32.68 -13.84 16.16
CA PHE A 551 -31.87 -12.90 15.38
C PHE A 551 -32.72 -12.10 14.38
N LEU A 552 -33.55 -12.76 13.58
CA LEU A 552 -34.44 -12.06 12.64
C LEU A 552 -35.53 -11.25 13.35
N GLN A 553 -35.96 -11.69 14.54
CA GLN A 553 -36.88 -10.95 15.39
C GLN A 553 -36.26 -9.64 15.90
N ASP A 554 -35.00 -9.65 16.35
CA ASP A 554 -34.29 -8.43 16.76
C ASP A 554 -34.19 -7.42 15.61
N ILE A 555 -33.89 -7.88 14.39
CA ILE A 555 -33.88 -7.01 13.20
C ILE A 555 -35.28 -6.44 12.92
N LYS A 556 -36.34 -7.25 13.03
CA LYS A 556 -37.73 -6.80 12.87
C LYS A 556 -38.10 -5.74 13.92
N ASP A 557 -37.77 -5.98 15.18
CA ASP A 557 -38.06 -5.06 16.29
C ASP A 557 -37.33 -3.72 16.14
N LYS A 558 -36.14 -3.75 15.50
CA LYS A 558 -35.36 -2.56 15.11
C LYS A 558 -35.73 -2.01 13.72
N GLY A 559 -36.84 -2.46 13.14
CA GLY A 559 -37.43 -1.89 11.94
C GLY A 559 -36.74 -2.26 10.63
N GLY A 560 -36.02 -3.38 10.54
CA GLY A 560 -35.43 -3.88 9.29
C GLY A 560 -36.40 -4.70 8.43
N PHE A 561 -37.40 -5.33 9.06
CA PHE A 561 -38.44 -6.11 8.38
C PHE A 561 -39.83 -5.65 8.77
N TYR A 562 -40.78 -5.72 7.84
CA TYR A 562 -42.20 -5.79 8.18
C TYR A 562 -42.53 -7.16 8.79
N ASP A 563 -41.94 -8.23 8.24
CA ASP A 563 -42.20 -9.60 8.67
C ASP A 563 -41.15 -10.59 8.17
N PHE A 564 -41.04 -11.76 8.80
CA PHE A 564 -40.20 -12.86 8.35
C PHE A 564 -40.79 -14.22 8.75
N ALA A 565 -40.33 -15.29 8.11
CA ALA A 565 -40.65 -16.66 8.48
C ALA A 565 -39.46 -17.58 8.19
N VAL A 566 -39.26 -18.61 9.02
CA VAL A 566 -38.23 -19.62 8.84
C VAL A 566 -38.89 -21.00 8.78
N GLN A 567 -38.63 -21.74 7.71
CA GLN A 567 -39.12 -23.11 7.52
C GLN A 567 -37.95 -24.08 7.53
N CYS A 568 -37.92 -24.99 8.50
CA CYS A 568 -37.00 -26.13 8.55
C CYS A 568 -37.75 -27.30 9.21
N ASP A 569 -38.34 -28.14 8.39
CA ASP A 569 -39.29 -29.17 8.82
C ASP A 569 -39.25 -30.37 7.86
N GLU A 570 -40.23 -31.26 7.97
CA GLU A 570 -40.36 -32.45 7.12
C GLU A 570 -40.71 -32.11 5.66
N GLU A 571 -41.30 -30.94 5.39
CA GLU A 571 -41.60 -30.50 4.03
C GLU A 571 -40.34 -30.01 3.32
N THR A 572 -39.43 -29.34 4.04
CA THR A 572 -38.13 -28.93 3.48
C THR A 572 -37.11 -30.06 3.48
N ASN A 573 -37.20 -30.99 4.44
CA ASN A 573 -36.28 -32.12 4.62
C ASN A 573 -36.98 -33.46 4.40
N THR A 574 -37.51 -33.64 3.18
CA THR A 574 -38.10 -34.92 2.75
C THR A 574 -37.08 -36.07 2.79
N PRO A 575 -37.52 -37.34 2.79
CA PRO A 575 -36.61 -38.48 2.74
C PRO A 575 -35.57 -38.38 1.60
N ALA A 576 -35.97 -37.90 0.42
CA ALA A 576 -35.04 -37.72 -0.70
C ALA A 576 -33.96 -36.66 -0.47
N VAL A 577 -34.22 -35.63 0.35
CA VAL A 577 -33.22 -34.61 0.76
C VAL A 577 -32.27 -35.21 1.78
N ILE A 578 -32.82 -35.94 2.75
CA ILE A 578 -32.06 -36.65 3.79
C ILE A 578 -31.13 -37.68 3.15
N ASP A 579 -31.62 -38.46 2.18
CA ASP A 579 -30.85 -39.50 1.47
C ASP A 579 -29.71 -38.90 0.61
N ARG A 580 -29.78 -37.61 0.28
CA ARG A 580 -28.68 -36.85 -0.36
C ARG A 580 -27.71 -36.23 0.65
N ASN A 581 -27.91 -36.46 1.95
CA ASN A 581 -27.15 -35.84 3.05
C ASN A 581 -27.24 -34.31 3.08
N GLU A 582 -28.36 -33.76 2.62
CA GLU A 582 -28.64 -32.32 2.64
C GLU A 582 -29.54 -31.97 3.82
N LEU A 583 -29.39 -30.77 4.38
CA LEU A 583 -30.36 -30.16 5.29
C LEU A 583 -30.78 -28.81 4.72
N VAL A 584 -32.09 -28.60 4.54
CA VAL A 584 -32.63 -27.40 3.90
C VAL A 584 -33.44 -26.59 4.92
N ALA A 585 -33.11 -25.32 5.03
CA ALA A 585 -33.92 -24.30 5.69
C ALA A 585 -34.26 -23.20 4.68
N ARG A 586 -35.51 -22.76 4.67
CA ARG A 586 -35.99 -21.63 3.86
C ARG A 586 -36.23 -20.44 4.77
N ILE A 587 -35.67 -19.29 4.40
CA ILE A 587 -35.84 -18.04 5.14
C ILE A 587 -36.59 -17.06 4.24
N PHE A 588 -37.70 -16.55 4.73
CA PHE A 588 -38.55 -15.60 4.04
C PHE A 588 -38.48 -14.27 4.77
N VAL A 589 -38.23 -13.17 4.06
CA VAL A 589 -38.14 -11.83 4.64
C VAL A 589 -38.96 -10.81 3.84
N LYS A 590 -39.56 -9.86 4.53
CA LYS A 590 -40.23 -8.69 3.95
C LYS A 590 -39.51 -7.43 4.43
N PRO A 591 -38.47 -6.94 3.72
CA PRO A 591 -37.70 -5.78 4.16
C PRO A 591 -38.54 -4.51 4.21
N THR A 592 -38.25 -3.65 5.18
CA THR A 592 -38.81 -2.29 5.22
C THR A 592 -38.31 -1.46 4.06
N LYS A 593 -39.14 -0.53 3.57
CA LYS A 593 -38.77 0.39 2.49
C LYS A 593 -38.59 1.81 3.03
N THR A 594 -37.57 2.51 2.54
CA THR A 594 -37.35 3.93 2.84
C THR A 594 -38.38 4.79 2.11
N ALA A 595 -38.90 5.83 2.78
CA ALA A 595 -39.70 6.86 2.14
C ALA A 595 -38.80 7.80 1.33
N GLU A 596 -38.88 7.73 0.00
CA GLU A 596 -38.06 8.53 -0.92
C GLU A 596 -38.80 9.74 -1.50
N PHE A 597 -40.12 9.60 -1.66
CA PHE A 597 -41.00 10.61 -2.22
C PHE A 597 -42.04 10.98 -1.16
N ILE A 598 -42.05 12.24 -0.76
CA ILE A 598 -43.02 12.78 0.19
C ILE A 598 -43.91 13.73 -0.59
N GLU A 599 -45.16 13.32 -0.81
CA GLU A 599 -46.19 14.15 -1.39
C GLU A 599 -47.04 14.74 -0.27
N LEU A 600 -47.01 16.07 -0.13
CA LEU A 600 -47.85 16.80 0.82
C LEU A 600 -48.94 17.52 0.04
N ASN A 601 -50.14 16.96 0.05
CA ASN A 601 -51.29 17.52 -0.63
C ASN A 601 -52.00 18.53 0.26
N PHE A 602 -51.93 19.81 -0.14
CA PHE A 602 -52.65 20.90 0.52
C PHE A 602 -54.04 21.04 -0.13
N VAL A 603 -55.05 20.46 0.50
CA VAL A 603 -56.43 20.48 -0.01
C VAL A 603 -57.20 21.63 0.64
N LEU A 604 -57.55 22.64 -0.16
CA LEU A 604 -58.45 23.72 0.26
C LEU A 604 -59.89 23.29 0.02
N THR A 605 -60.74 23.42 1.03
CA THR A 605 -62.17 23.09 0.94
C THR A 605 -63.05 24.19 1.52
N ALA A 606 -64.32 24.22 1.12
CA ALA A 606 -65.29 25.20 1.60
C ALA A 606 -65.61 24.98 3.09
N THR A 607 -65.96 26.05 3.81
CA THR A 607 -66.17 26.05 5.27
C THR A 607 -67.22 25.03 5.77
N GLY A 608 -68.15 24.62 4.91
CA GLY A 608 -69.20 23.64 5.21
C GLY A 608 -68.87 22.19 4.83
N ALA A 609 -67.69 21.92 4.26
CA ALA A 609 -67.32 20.58 3.81
C ALA A 609 -66.73 19.74 4.96
N ASP A 610 -67.11 18.46 5.04
CA ASP A 610 -66.57 17.52 6.03
C ASP A 610 -65.27 16.90 5.52
N PHE A 611 -64.19 17.07 6.29
CA PHE A 611 -62.89 16.48 6.00
C PHE A 611 -62.93 14.95 5.89
N LYS A 612 -63.85 14.27 6.58
CA LYS A 612 -63.99 12.81 6.47
C LYS A 612 -64.46 12.32 5.09
N GLU A 613 -65.22 13.15 4.36
CA GLU A 613 -65.62 12.83 2.99
C GLU A 613 -64.49 13.10 2.00
N ILE A 614 -63.67 14.12 2.28
CA ILE A 614 -62.54 14.53 1.44
C ILE A 614 -61.38 13.53 1.54
N PHE A 615 -61.10 12.96 2.71
CA PHE A 615 -60.05 11.93 2.88
C PHE A 615 -60.30 10.64 2.08
N LYS A 616 -61.53 10.42 1.58
CA LYS A 616 -61.85 9.25 0.75
C LYS A 616 -61.70 9.50 -0.74
N THR A 617 -61.62 10.76 -1.16
CA THR A 617 -61.62 11.17 -2.57
C THR A 617 -60.34 11.88 -3.00
N ALA A 618 -59.52 12.36 -2.06
CA ALA A 618 -58.15 12.81 -2.26
C ALA A 618 -57.16 11.68 -1.92
#